data_AF-A0A7S1D9E8-F1
#
_entry.id   AF-A0A7S1D9E8-F1
#
_cell.length_a   1.000
_cell.length_b   1.000
_cell.length_c   1.000
_cell.angle_alpha   90.00
_cell.angle_beta   90.00
_cell.angle_gamma   90.00
#
_symmetry.space_group_name_H-M   'P 1'
#
loop_
_entity.id
_entity.type
_entity.pdbx_description
1 polymer ?
#
loop_
_entity_poly.entity_id
_entity_poly.type
_entity_poly.pdbx_seq_one_letter_code
_entity_poly.pdbx_strand_id
1 'polypeptide(L)'
;FKTRLIEMAAEGYVKFSHERVKQAAYSLITDKGRDLDQLHLRVGRFMFDLYSQAKYHEDWVFFSAINQLNKGSSGIYHIEDKFELASMNMTAGEIARDQSAFILAASYLAAGVKILEG
;
A
#
# COMPACT_ATOMS: atom_id res chain seq x y z
N PHE A 1 -29.91 37.36 -8.44
CA PHE A 1 -28.55 36.84 -8.73
C PHE A 1 -28.46 35.37 -8.33
N LYS A 2 -29.15 34.52 -9.09
CA LYS A 2 -29.14 33.06 -8.97
C LYS A 2 -28.84 32.57 -10.38
N THR A 3 -28.07 31.49 -10.52
CA THR A 3 -27.69 30.77 -11.76
C THR A 3 -26.22 30.97 -12.16
N ARG A 4 -25.41 29.96 -11.81
CA ARG A 4 -24.27 29.36 -12.55
C ARG A 4 -23.22 28.90 -11.53
N LEU A 5 -23.25 27.60 -11.22
CA LEU A 5 -22.09 26.81 -10.75
C LEU A 5 -22.43 25.31 -10.58
N ILE A 6 -23.52 24.83 -11.20
CA ILE A 6 -23.87 23.40 -11.20
C ILE A 6 -23.90 22.94 -12.65
N GLU A 7 -22.72 22.83 -13.25
CA GLU A 7 -22.47 22.04 -14.45
C GLU A 7 -20.96 21.93 -14.51
N MET A 8 -20.42 20.75 -14.17
CA MET A 8 -19.03 20.25 -14.36
C MET A 8 -18.55 19.32 -13.23
N ALA A 9 -19.44 18.73 -12.44
CA ALA A 9 -19.04 17.79 -11.38
C ALA A 9 -19.45 16.34 -11.66
N ALA A 10 -19.63 15.95 -12.92
CA ALA A 10 -20.01 14.57 -13.26
C ALA A 10 -18.83 13.57 -13.30
N GLU A 11 -17.57 14.02 -13.22
CA GLU A 11 -16.41 13.12 -13.37
C GLU A 11 -15.39 13.15 -12.21
N GLY A 12 -15.69 13.82 -11.09
CA GLY A 12 -14.70 14.10 -10.02
C GLY A 12 -15.00 13.57 -8.61
N TYR A 13 -16.19 13.03 -8.34
CA TYR A 13 -16.64 12.81 -6.95
C TYR A 13 -16.05 11.60 -6.24
N VAL A 14 -15.53 10.60 -6.96
CA VAL A 14 -15.02 9.36 -6.35
C VAL A 14 -13.70 9.62 -5.60
N LYS A 15 -12.85 10.52 -6.12
CA LYS A 15 -11.52 10.77 -5.55
C LYS A 15 -11.56 11.55 -4.24
N PHE A 16 -12.42 12.57 -4.13
CA PHE A 16 -12.55 13.38 -2.91
C PHE A 16 -13.24 12.65 -1.75
N SER A 17 -14.20 11.76 -2.04
CA SER A 17 -14.88 11.00 -0.99
C SER A 17 -14.00 9.88 -0.44
N HIS A 18 -13.26 9.15 -1.28
CA HIS A 18 -12.31 8.14 -0.80
C HIS A 18 -11.18 8.75 0.04
N GLU A 19 -10.64 9.90 -0.38
CA GLU A 19 -9.56 10.55 0.36
C GLU A 19 -10.05 11.06 1.74
N ARG A 20 -11.27 11.60 1.81
CA ARG A 20 -11.87 12.03 3.09
C ARG A 20 -12.23 10.87 4.00
N VAL A 21 -12.69 9.75 3.45
CA VAL A 21 -12.94 8.52 4.22
C VAL A 21 -11.63 7.96 4.77
N LYS A 22 -10.54 7.96 3.97
CA LYS A 22 -9.19 7.63 4.46
C LYS A 22 -8.75 8.58 5.56
N GLN A 23 -8.81 9.89 5.33
CA GLN A 23 -8.38 10.88 6.31
C GLN A 23 -9.16 10.80 7.63
N ALA A 24 -10.48 10.55 7.57
CA ALA A 24 -11.30 10.36 8.76
C ALA A 24 -10.92 9.09 9.52
N ALA A 25 -10.73 7.97 8.83
CA ALA A 25 -10.26 6.72 9.43
C ALA A 25 -8.89 6.88 10.11
N TYR A 26 -7.97 7.63 9.48
CA TYR A 26 -6.63 7.90 10.01
C TYR A 26 -6.65 8.89 11.18
N SER A 27 -7.63 9.79 11.23
CA SER A 27 -7.77 10.78 12.32
C SER A 27 -8.31 10.18 13.63
N LEU A 28 -8.95 9.01 13.57
CA LEU A 28 -9.53 8.32 14.72
C LEU A 28 -8.53 7.46 15.51
N ILE A 29 -7.30 7.29 15.01
CA ILE A 29 -6.27 6.49 15.65
C ILE A 29 -5.55 7.35 16.70
N THR A 30 -5.72 7.01 17.98
CA THR A 30 -5.29 7.80 19.13
C THR A 30 -3.80 7.69 19.48
N ASP A 31 -3.07 6.72 18.93
CA ASP A 31 -1.59 6.62 19.01
C ASP A 31 -0.96 6.60 17.59
N LYS A 32 -1.05 7.76 16.93
CA LYS A 32 -1.06 7.96 15.46
C LYS A 32 0.00 7.25 14.62
N GLY A 33 1.18 6.97 15.17
CA GLY A 33 2.28 6.34 14.42
C GLY A 33 2.19 4.82 14.45
N ARG A 34 2.38 4.24 15.64
CA ARG A 34 2.44 2.78 15.84
C ARG A 34 1.12 2.10 15.47
N ASP A 35 -0.02 2.65 15.87
CA ASP A 35 -1.32 2.05 15.54
C ASP A 35 -1.61 2.12 14.03
N LEU A 36 -1.13 3.17 13.36
CA LEU A 36 -1.28 3.31 11.92
C LEU A 36 -0.39 2.33 11.15
N ASP A 37 0.85 2.13 11.62
CA ASP A 37 1.74 1.10 11.08
C ASP A 37 1.10 -0.29 11.21
N GLN A 38 0.54 -0.60 12.38
CA GLN A 38 -0.15 -1.87 12.61
C GLN A 38 -1.39 -2.03 11.72
N LEU A 39 -2.14 -0.95 11.46
CA LEU A 39 -3.26 -0.98 10.52
C LEU A 39 -2.77 -1.30 9.10
N HIS A 40 -1.72 -0.62 8.63
CA HIS A 40 -1.11 -0.88 7.33
C HIS A 40 -0.64 -2.34 7.19
N LEU A 41 0.03 -2.87 8.21
CA LEU A 41 0.46 -4.27 8.25
C LEU A 41 -0.73 -5.24 8.17
N ARG A 42 -1.79 -4.98 8.94
CA ARG A 42 -2.98 -5.84 8.95
C ARG A 42 -3.69 -5.86 7.60
N VAL A 43 -3.87 -4.69 6.97
CA VAL A 43 -4.49 -4.59 5.64
C VAL A 43 -3.60 -5.26 4.60
N GLY A 44 -2.29 -5.02 4.63
CA GLY A 44 -1.34 -5.63 3.69
C GLY A 44 -1.33 -7.16 3.77
N ARG A 45 -1.25 -7.73 4.97
CA ARG A 45 -1.30 -9.19 5.20
C ARG A 45 -2.61 -9.78 4.70
N PHE A 46 -3.74 -9.16 5.04
CA PHE A 46 -5.05 -9.60 4.56
C PHE A 46 -5.15 -9.62 3.03
N MET A 47 -4.66 -8.57 2.36
CA MET A 47 -4.64 -8.51 0.89
C MET A 47 -3.71 -9.56 0.28
N PHE A 48 -2.56 -9.81 0.91
CA PHE A 48 -1.61 -10.83 0.46
C PHE A 48 -2.17 -12.25 0.62
N ASP A 49 -2.87 -12.53 1.72
CA ASP A 49 -3.55 -13.80 1.96
C ASP A 49 -4.64 -14.04 0.90
N LEU A 50 -5.43 -13.00 0.57
CA LEU A 50 -6.42 -13.06 -0.49
C LEU A 50 -5.77 -13.34 -1.86
N TYR A 51 -4.66 -12.68 -2.17
CA TYR A 51 -3.91 -12.93 -3.40
C TYR A 51 -3.40 -14.36 -3.48
N SER A 52 -2.80 -14.87 -2.39
CA SER A 52 -2.22 -16.21 -2.31
C SER A 52 -3.25 -17.33 -2.44
N GLN A 53 -4.47 -17.08 -1.96
CA GLN A 53 -5.59 -18.03 -2.05
C GLN A 53 -6.40 -17.89 -3.36
N ALA A 54 -6.17 -16.83 -4.13
CA ALA A 54 -6.93 -16.58 -5.34
C ALA A 54 -6.61 -17.61 -6.43
N LYS A 55 -7.66 -18.10 -7.11
CA LYS A 55 -7.52 -18.99 -8.28
C LYS A 55 -6.82 -18.30 -9.46
N TYR A 56 -6.99 -16.98 -9.57
CA TYR A 56 -6.35 -16.14 -10.57
C TYR A 56 -5.59 -15.04 -9.86
N HIS A 57 -4.31 -14.92 -10.17
CA HIS A 57 -3.43 -13.94 -9.55
C HIS A 57 -3.54 -12.61 -10.31
N GLU A 58 -3.98 -11.57 -9.61
CA GLU A 58 -4.06 -10.23 -10.14
C GLU A 58 -2.92 -9.38 -9.56
N ASP A 59 -1.95 -9.02 -10.40
CA ASP A 59 -0.74 -8.30 -10.00
C ASP A 59 -1.04 -7.02 -9.20
N TRP A 60 -2.14 -6.32 -9.50
CA TRP A 60 -2.50 -5.10 -8.78
C TRP A 60 -2.85 -5.37 -7.31
N VAL A 61 -3.43 -6.53 -6.98
CA VAL A 61 -3.72 -6.93 -5.59
C VAL A 61 -2.42 -7.17 -4.85
N PHE A 62 -1.48 -7.90 -5.48
CA PHE A 62 -0.16 -8.15 -4.94
C PHE A 62 0.60 -6.84 -4.69
N PHE A 63 0.71 -5.96 -5.68
CA PHE A 63 1.36 -4.66 -5.51
C PHE A 63 0.66 -3.81 -4.44
N SER A 64 -0.66 -3.83 -4.36
CA SER A 64 -1.40 -3.10 -3.33
C SER A 64 -1.10 -3.64 -1.93
N ALA A 65 -1.00 -4.97 -1.77
CA ALA A 65 -0.62 -5.60 -0.51
C ALA A 65 0.79 -5.15 -0.08
N ILE A 66 1.79 -5.27 -0.97
CA ILE A 66 3.18 -4.91 -0.65
C ILE A 66 3.29 -3.42 -0.32
N ASN A 67 2.56 -2.56 -1.02
CA ASN A 67 2.51 -1.12 -0.72
C ASN A 67 1.93 -0.81 0.67
N GLN A 68 0.95 -1.59 1.16
CA GLN A 68 0.46 -1.44 2.53
C GLN A 68 1.51 -1.92 3.53
N LEU A 69 2.13 -3.07 3.30
CA LEU A 69 3.17 -3.59 4.18
C LEU A 69 4.36 -2.64 4.30
N ASN A 70 4.82 -2.07 3.17
CA ASN A 70 5.89 -1.07 3.15
C ASN A 70 5.55 0.19 3.97
N LYS A 71 4.29 0.62 3.97
CA LYS A 71 3.83 1.77 4.77
C LYS A 71 3.84 1.50 6.26
N GLY A 72 3.58 0.26 6.68
CA GLY A 72 3.63 -0.14 8.08
C GLY A 72 4.97 -0.71 8.54
N SER A 73 6.00 -0.64 7.70
CA SER A 73 7.28 -1.33 7.92
C SER A 73 8.02 -0.88 9.18
N SER A 74 7.82 0.35 9.67
CA SER A 74 8.36 0.83 10.96
C SER A 74 7.78 0.11 12.18
N GLY A 75 6.66 -0.59 12.02
CA GLY A 75 6.06 -1.44 13.06
C GLY A 75 6.62 -2.87 13.11
N ILE A 76 7.55 -3.24 12.22
CA ILE A 76 8.15 -4.58 12.14
C ILE A 76 9.48 -4.61 12.91
N TYR A 77 9.55 -5.45 13.95
CA TYR A 77 10.73 -5.58 14.81
C TYR A 77 11.43 -6.94 14.71
N HIS A 78 10.68 -8.00 14.37
CA HIS A 78 11.23 -9.34 14.24
C HIS A 78 11.99 -9.48 12.92
N ILE A 79 13.17 -10.10 12.98
CA ILE A 79 14.06 -10.20 11.82
C ILE A 79 13.45 -11.08 10.73
N GLU A 80 12.71 -12.11 11.12
CA GLU A 80 12.00 -13.02 10.23
C GLU A 80 10.96 -12.26 9.39
N ASP A 81 10.15 -11.41 10.04
CA ASP A 81 9.15 -10.57 9.37
C ASP A 81 9.80 -9.54 8.43
N LYS A 82 10.98 -9.01 8.80
CA LYS A 82 11.76 -8.10 7.93
C LYS A 82 12.25 -8.83 6.68
N PHE A 83 12.76 -10.05 6.82
CA PHE A 83 13.18 -10.87 5.69
C PHE A 83 12.01 -11.24 4.78
N GLU A 84 10.85 -11.57 5.35
CA GLU A 84 9.63 -11.85 4.59
C GLU A 84 9.24 -10.64 3.73
N LEU A 85 9.14 -9.45 4.33
CA LEU A 85 8.80 -8.23 3.58
C LEU A 85 9.88 -7.86 2.56
N ALA A 86 11.16 -8.07 2.86
CA ALA A 86 12.24 -7.84 1.90
C ALA A 86 12.12 -8.79 0.68
N SER A 87 11.81 -10.07 0.92
CA SER A 87 11.60 -11.04 -0.16
C SER A 87 10.38 -10.68 -1.01
N MET A 88 9.28 -10.24 -0.39
CA MET A 88 8.11 -9.76 -1.13
C MET A 88 8.43 -8.54 -2.00
N ASN A 89 9.22 -7.60 -1.49
CA ASN A 89 9.70 -6.44 -2.25
C ASN A 89 10.63 -6.84 -3.39
N MET A 90 11.48 -7.85 -3.22
CA MET A 90 12.31 -8.40 -4.29
C MET A 90 11.43 -8.91 -5.44
N THR A 91 10.44 -9.75 -5.14
CA THR A 91 9.49 -10.28 -6.14
C THR A 91 8.72 -9.14 -6.83
N ALA A 92 8.24 -8.14 -6.08
CA ALA A 92 7.58 -6.97 -6.66
C ALA A 92 8.51 -6.17 -7.59
N GLY A 93 9.78 -6.06 -7.22
CA GLY A 93 10.83 -5.44 -8.02
C GLY A 93 11.05 -6.17 -9.35
N GLU A 94 11.15 -7.49 -9.30
CA GLU A 94 11.34 -8.34 -10.49
C GLU A 94 10.14 -8.27 -11.44
N ILE A 95 8.91 -8.41 -10.94
CA ILE A 95 7.69 -8.29 -11.75
C ILE A 95 7.62 -6.91 -12.41
N ALA A 96 7.84 -5.84 -11.64
CA ALA A 96 7.82 -4.49 -12.18
C ALA A 96 8.91 -4.27 -13.25
N ARG A 97 10.12 -4.82 -13.05
CA ARG A 97 11.20 -4.76 -14.04
C ARG A 97 10.82 -5.48 -15.32
N ASP A 98 10.23 -6.67 -15.21
CA ASP A 98 9.84 -7.48 -16.36
C ASP A 98 8.68 -6.83 -17.15
N GLN A 99 7.86 -6.02 -16.47
CA GLN A 99 6.87 -5.12 -17.07
C GLN A 99 7.45 -3.77 -17.58
N SER A 100 8.78 -3.62 -17.61
CA SER A 100 9.50 -2.39 -17.98
C SER A 100 9.19 -1.16 -17.11
N ALA A 101 8.62 -1.35 -15.92
CA ALA A 101 8.32 -0.30 -14.94
C ALA A 101 9.53 -0.06 -14.01
N PHE A 102 10.67 0.32 -14.58
CA PHE A 102 11.96 0.37 -13.87
C PHE A 102 11.98 1.27 -12.63
N ILE A 103 11.23 2.39 -12.64
CA ILE A 103 11.13 3.28 -11.48
C ILE A 103 10.44 2.56 -10.31
N LEU A 104 9.37 1.82 -10.57
CA LEU A 104 8.68 1.03 -9.55
C LEU A 104 9.57 -0.12 -9.07
N ALA A 105 10.24 -0.80 -9.99
CA ALA A 105 11.18 -1.87 -9.66
C ALA A 105 12.25 -1.40 -8.69
N ALA A 106 12.91 -0.28 -9.00
CA ALA A 106 13.91 0.33 -8.12
C ALA A 106 13.32 0.71 -6.75
N SER A 107 12.08 1.22 -6.71
CA SER A 107 11.44 1.60 -5.44
C SER A 107 11.18 0.41 -4.52
N TYR A 108 10.72 -0.73 -5.05
CA TYR A 108 10.49 -1.93 -4.26
C TYR A 108 11.82 -2.54 -3.78
N LEU A 109 12.81 -2.65 -4.67
CA LEU A 109 14.15 -3.14 -4.28
C LEU A 109 14.78 -2.28 -3.17
N ALA A 110 14.68 -0.95 -3.29
CA ALA A 110 15.17 -0.04 -2.26
C ALA A 110 14.40 -0.18 -0.93
N ALA A 111 13.08 -0.39 -0.98
CA ALA A 111 12.29 -0.65 0.22
C ALA A 111 12.71 -1.97 0.90
N GLY A 112 12.98 -3.02 0.11
CA GLY A 112 13.48 -4.31 0.60
C GLY A 112 14.86 -4.22 1.26
N VAL A 113 15.77 -3.42 0.71
CA VAL A 113 17.07 -3.15 1.36
C VAL A 113 16.87 -2.37 2.66
N LYS A 114 16.09 -1.28 2.60
CA LYS A 114 15.87 -0.38 3.75
C LYS A 114 15.31 -1.11 4.97
N ILE A 115 14.40 -2.07 4.79
CA ILE A 115 13.79 -2.80 5.91
C ILE A 115 14.78 -3.75 6.60
N LEU A 116 15.86 -4.15 5.93
CA LEU A 116 16.92 -5.00 6.49
C LEU A 116 18.04 -4.20 7.17
N GLU A 117 18.18 -2.91 6.83
CA GLU A 117 19.19 -2.02 7.40
C GLU A 117 18.80 -1.41 8.75
N GLY A 118 17.50 -1.37 9.06
CA GLY A 118 16.97 -0.96 10.38
C GLY A 118 16.74 -2.13 11.31
#